data_AF-A0A838QGL4-F1
#
_entry.id   AF-A0A838QGL4-F1
#
_cell.length_a   1.000
_cell.length_b   1.000
_cell.length_c   1.000
_cell.angle_alpha   90.00
_cell.angle_beta   90.00
_cell.angle_gamma   90.00
#
_symmetry.space_group_name_H-M   'P 1'
#
loop_
_entity.id
_entity.type
_entity.pdbx_description
1 polymer ?
#
loop_
_entity_poly.entity_id
_entity_poly.type
_entity_poly.pdbx_seq_one_letter_code
_entity_poly.pdbx_strand_id
1 'polypeptide(L)'
;HLGSRFIGLRRSRFRIGFAWQVRTPEMREFIRLMLPKMVSHPVEPMTFLFFTSVATTLAAGSVTAVSFARNFQSVPVSLVGVAFALAIFPALSTAHAVGDRRAFLRLLWTNLASITIVTLVAAVGLVVVGELAIRVLLGGGAFDAEDIAMTGATLAAFALSVPFESISHLLSRAIYATRHTVLQVLASLAGLGITALATLTLLPGTGILAIPLGFAIGQAAKTMLLGLALAVRLRTLPR
;
A
#
# COMPACT_ATOMS: atom_id res chain seq x y z
N HIS A 1 -11.84 22.33 -26.18
CA HIS A 1 -11.20 23.07 -25.07
C HIS A 1 -9.75 23.52 -25.32
N LEU A 2 -8.92 22.77 -26.07
CA LEU A 2 -7.53 23.17 -26.38
C LEU A 2 -7.42 24.28 -27.45
N GLY A 3 -8.32 24.32 -28.44
CA GLY A 3 -8.27 25.29 -29.54
C GLY A 3 -8.49 26.75 -29.11
N SER A 4 -9.35 26.99 -28.09
CA SER A 4 -9.59 28.34 -27.59
C SER A 4 -8.41 28.92 -26.80
N ARG A 5 -7.59 28.05 -26.17
CA ARG A 5 -6.37 28.47 -25.47
C ARG A 5 -5.22 28.79 -26.43
N PHE A 6 -5.20 28.16 -27.61
CA PHE A 6 -4.17 28.40 -28.62
C PHE A 6 -4.29 29.80 -29.26
N ILE A 7 -5.51 30.29 -29.46
CA ILE A 7 -5.77 31.64 -29.99
C ILE A 7 -5.38 32.73 -28.98
N GLY A 8 -5.55 32.48 -27.67
CA GLY A 8 -5.10 33.39 -26.61
C GLY A 8 -3.57 33.54 -26.55
N LEU A 9 -2.82 32.45 -26.77
CA LEU A 9 -1.35 32.46 -26.76
C LEU A 9 -0.73 33.26 -27.92
N ARG A 10 -1.39 33.30 -29.09
CA ARG A 10 -0.91 34.10 -30.23
C ARG A 10 -1.01 35.62 -30.02
N ARG A 11 -1.84 36.09 -29.08
CA ARG A 11 -1.99 37.53 -28.77
C ARG A 11 -1.14 37.98 -27.58
N SER A 12 -0.60 37.06 -26.80
CA SER A 12 0.34 37.38 -25.72
C SER A 12 1.78 37.43 -26.26
N ARG A 13 2.57 38.46 -25.88
CA ARG A 13 4.03 38.50 -26.09
C ARG A 13 4.78 37.50 -25.18
N PHE A 14 4.20 36.33 -24.91
CA PHE A 14 4.79 35.31 -24.06
C PHE A 14 5.85 34.56 -24.86
N ARG A 15 7.13 34.91 -24.64
CA ARG A 15 8.27 34.17 -25.17
C ARG A 15 8.49 32.95 -24.28
N ILE A 16 8.31 31.75 -24.82
CA ILE A 16 8.74 30.51 -24.17
C ILE A 16 10.27 30.51 -24.20
N GLY A 17 10.87 30.97 -23.10
CA GLY A 17 12.30 30.85 -22.85
C GLY A 17 12.55 29.73 -21.85
N PHE A 18 13.57 28.91 -22.09
CA PHE A 18 14.05 27.94 -21.11
C PHE A 18 14.72 28.69 -19.96
N ALA A 19 13.96 29.02 -18.92
CA ALA A 19 14.47 29.73 -17.75
C ALA A 19 14.77 28.73 -16.63
N TRP A 20 16.07 28.48 -16.39
CA TRP A 20 16.57 27.74 -15.22
C TRP A 20 16.42 28.57 -13.94
N GLN A 21 15.19 28.93 -13.56
CA GLN A 21 14.90 29.62 -12.30
C GLN A 21 14.51 28.59 -11.24
N VAL A 22 15.48 27.77 -10.82
CA VAL A 22 15.30 26.68 -9.82
C VAL A 22 15.23 27.23 -8.38
N ARG A 23 15.43 28.53 -8.18
CA ARG A 23 15.47 29.18 -6.86
C ARG A 23 14.33 30.18 -6.67
N THR A 24 13.10 29.77 -6.96
CA THR A 24 11.93 30.59 -6.63
C THR A 24 11.35 30.18 -5.26
N PRO A 25 10.67 31.08 -4.54
CA PRO A 25 9.94 30.77 -3.31
C PRO A 25 8.96 29.60 -3.48
N GLU A 26 8.31 29.53 -4.64
CA GLU A 26 7.36 28.48 -5.01
C GLU A 26 8.05 27.13 -5.20
N MET A 27 9.26 27.11 -5.77
CA MET A 27 10.08 25.90 -5.87
C MET A 27 10.49 25.39 -4.48
N ARG A 28 10.85 26.29 -3.56
CA ARG A 28 11.20 25.94 -2.18
C ARG A 28 9.99 25.37 -1.42
N GLU A 29 8.80 25.94 -1.60
CA GLU A 29 7.56 25.41 -1.01
C GLU A 29 7.18 24.06 -1.61
N PHE A 30 7.26 23.92 -2.94
CA PHE A 30 7.07 22.66 -3.66
C PHE A 30 8.02 21.57 -3.15
N ILE A 31 9.32 21.85 -3.06
CA ILE A 31 10.33 20.92 -2.53
C ILE A 31 10.00 20.55 -1.07
N ARG A 32 9.65 21.52 -0.22
CA ARG A 32 9.32 21.26 1.20
C ARG A 32 8.09 20.35 1.36
N LEU A 33 7.11 20.44 0.47
CA LEU A 33 5.90 19.61 0.49
C LEU A 33 6.09 18.26 -0.23
N MET A 34 6.95 18.21 -1.25
CA MET A 34 7.22 17.00 -2.02
C MET A 34 8.25 16.09 -1.38
N LEU A 35 9.31 16.61 -0.76
CA LEU A 35 10.36 15.78 -0.14
C LEU A 35 9.78 14.75 0.83
N PRO A 36 8.90 15.13 1.79
CA PRO A 36 8.32 14.17 2.73
C PRO A 36 7.48 13.09 2.05
N LYS A 37 6.80 13.43 0.94
CA LYS A 37 6.03 12.46 0.15
C LYS A 37 6.94 11.50 -0.60
N MET A 38 8.04 12.00 -1.18
CA MET A 38 9.01 11.18 -1.91
C MET A 38 9.72 10.18 -1.00
N VAL A 39 9.98 10.53 0.26
CA VAL A 39 10.62 9.64 1.25
C VAL A 39 9.76 8.43 1.60
N SER A 40 8.43 8.50 1.46
CA SER A 40 7.55 7.33 1.71
C SER A 40 7.50 6.35 0.54
N HIS A 41 7.81 6.81 -0.67
CA HIS A 41 7.63 6.02 -1.89
C HIS A 41 8.52 4.77 -2.00
N PRO A 42 9.79 4.74 -1.53
CA PRO A 42 10.64 3.56 -1.68
C PRO A 42 10.29 2.41 -0.72
N VAL A 43 9.34 2.57 0.22
CA VAL A 43 9.07 1.53 1.23
C VAL A 43 8.54 0.24 0.61
N GLU A 44 7.63 0.29 -0.36
CA GLU A 44 7.14 -0.92 -1.06
C GLU A 44 8.26 -1.62 -1.86
N PRO A 45 9.02 -0.94 -2.74
CA PRO A 45 10.17 -1.55 -3.41
C PRO A 45 11.21 -2.13 -2.45
N MET A 46 11.51 -1.45 -1.35
CA MET A 46 12.41 -1.95 -0.31
C MET A 46 11.88 -3.22 0.35
N THR A 47 10.57 -3.30 0.59
CA THR A 47 9.93 -4.50 1.15
C THR A 47 10.10 -5.70 0.21
N PHE A 48 9.89 -5.48 -1.10
CA PHE A 48 10.07 -6.55 -2.09
C PHE A 48 11.54 -6.98 -2.23
N LEU A 49 12.47 -6.01 -2.24
CA LEU A 49 13.91 -6.31 -2.21
C LEU A 49 14.31 -7.12 -0.97
N PHE A 50 13.74 -6.80 0.19
CA PHE A 50 13.94 -7.56 1.41
C PHE A 50 13.42 -9.01 1.27
N PHE A 51 12.21 -9.20 0.72
CA PHE A 51 11.67 -10.54 0.47
C PHE A 51 12.56 -11.35 -0.46
N THR A 52 13.00 -10.76 -1.56
CA THR A 52 13.92 -11.42 -2.50
C THR A 52 15.23 -11.79 -1.81
N SER A 53 15.81 -10.88 -1.03
CA SER A 53 17.04 -11.14 -0.27
C SER A 53 16.88 -12.34 0.67
N VAL A 54 15.80 -12.40 1.45
CA VAL A 54 15.53 -13.55 2.32
C VAL A 54 15.24 -14.81 1.51
N ALA A 55 14.46 -14.72 0.43
CA ALA A 55 14.13 -15.88 -0.39
C ALA A 55 15.36 -16.48 -1.11
N THR A 56 16.38 -15.68 -1.42
CA THR A 56 17.63 -16.19 -2.01
C THR A 56 18.46 -17.06 -1.07
N THR A 57 18.26 -16.96 0.25
CA THR A 57 18.94 -17.82 1.23
C THR A 57 18.21 -19.13 1.51
N LEU A 58 17.03 -19.31 0.90
CA LEU A 58 16.20 -20.50 1.01
C LEU A 58 16.40 -21.43 -0.19
N ALA A 59 15.64 -22.53 -0.24
CA ALA A 59 15.70 -23.51 -1.31
C ALA A 59 15.44 -22.88 -2.70
N ALA A 60 15.95 -23.54 -3.74
CA ALA A 60 15.68 -23.15 -5.13
C ALA A 60 14.17 -23.01 -5.37
N GLY A 61 13.77 -22.05 -6.21
CA GLY A 61 12.36 -21.74 -6.45
C GLY A 61 11.70 -20.81 -5.43
N SER A 62 12.30 -20.59 -4.25
CA SER A 62 11.71 -19.74 -3.19
C SER A 62 11.44 -18.30 -3.63
N VAL A 63 12.37 -17.69 -4.39
CA VAL A 63 12.20 -16.32 -4.93
C VAL A 63 10.99 -16.26 -5.87
N THR A 64 10.84 -17.25 -6.73
CA THR A 64 9.75 -17.37 -7.69
C THR A 64 8.42 -17.60 -6.98
N ALA A 65 8.38 -18.52 -6.00
CA ALA A 65 7.19 -18.79 -5.21
C ALA A 65 6.71 -17.57 -4.42
N VAL A 66 7.60 -16.86 -3.74
CA VAL A 66 7.27 -15.60 -3.03
C VAL A 66 6.76 -14.54 -4.01
N SER A 67 7.41 -14.39 -5.16
CA SER A 67 7.02 -13.39 -6.17
C SER A 67 5.63 -13.67 -6.75
N PHE A 68 5.35 -14.91 -7.15
CA PHE A 68 4.04 -15.27 -7.68
C PHE A 68 2.95 -15.21 -6.61
N ALA A 69 3.18 -15.78 -5.42
CA ALA A 69 2.24 -15.69 -4.32
C ALA A 69 1.89 -14.23 -3.99
N ARG A 70 2.89 -13.34 -3.99
CA ARG A 70 2.68 -11.90 -3.78
C ARG A 70 1.83 -11.26 -4.89
N ASN A 71 2.03 -11.65 -6.15
CA ASN A 71 1.23 -11.13 -7.26
C ASN A 71 -0.25 -11.51 -7.09
N PHE A 72 -0.56 -12.77 -6.79
CA PHE A 72 -1.93 -13.21 -6.52
C PHE A 72 -2.54 -12.48 -5.32
N GLN A 73 -1.78 -12.33 -4.23
CA GLN A 73 -2.21 -11.57 -3.05
C GLN A 73 -2.51 -10.10 -3.36
N SER A 74 -1.76 -9.48 -4.28
CA SER A 74 -1.92 -8.07 -4.62
C SER A 74 -3.24 -7.77 -5.34
N VAL A 75 -3.82 -8.75 -6.05
CA VAL A 75 -5.06 -8.58 -6.83
C VAL A 75 -6.22 -8.04 -5.98
N PRO A 76 -6.66 -8.71 -4.89
CA PRO A 76 -7.73 -8.18 -4.05
C PRO A 76 -7.34 -6.88 -3.32
N VAL A 77 -6.07 -6.72 -2.95
CA VAL A 77 -5.60 -5.48 -2.31
C VAL A 77 -5.72 -4.29 -3.25
N SER A 78 -5.30 -4.44 -4.51
CA SER A 78 -5.42 -3.38 -5.51
C SER A 78 -6.88 -3.11 -5.87
N LEU A 79 -7.68 -4.16 -6.07
CA LEU A 79 -9.07 -4.03 -6.48
C LEU A 79 -9.97 -3.42 -5.39
N VAL A 80 -9.72 -3.74 -4.13
CA VAL A 80 -10.56 -3.29 -3.01
C VAL A 80 -9.84 -2.20 -2.21
N GLY A 81 -8.69 -2.50 -1.63
CA GLY A 81 -7.95 -1.57 -0.76
C GLY A 81 -7.58 -0.28 -1.48
N VAL A 82 -6.82 -0.37 -2.57
CA VAL A 82 -6.33 0.81 -3.30
C VAL A 82 -7.49 1.56 -3.99
N ALA A 83 -8.40 0.84 -4.66
CA ALA A 83 -9.52 1.45 -5.36
C ALA A 83 -10.46 2.24 -4.42
N PHE A 84 -10.87 1.65 -3.30
CA PHE A 84 -11.72 2.33 -2.31
C PHE A 84 -10.98 3.54 -1.72
N ALA A 85 -9.70 3.38 -1.38
CA ALA A 85 -8.90 4.46 -0.83
C ALA A 85 -8.78 5.66 -1.79
N LEU A 86 -8.66 5.40 -3.10
CA LEU A 86 -8.65 6.45 -4.13
C LEU A 86 -10.02 7.11 -4.30
N ALA A 87 -11.10 6.32 -4.33
CA ALA A 87 -12.45 6.82 -4.53
C ALA A 87 -12.92 7.73 -3.38
N ILE A 88 -12.58 7.39 -2.14
CA ILE A 88 -13.02 8.12 -0.95
C ILE A 88 -12.11 9.31 -0.60
N PHE A 89 -10.89 9.36 -1.13
CA PHE A 89 -9.89 10.37 -0.77
C PHE A 89 -10.36 11.83 -0.97
N PRO A 90 -11.01 12.20 -2.09
CA PRO A 90 -11.54 13.56 -2.27
C PRO A 90 -12.59 13.91 -1.22
N ALA A 91 -13.50 12.99 -0.91
CA ALA A 91 -14.56 13.20 0.08
C ALA A 91 -13.99 13.38 1.50
N LEU A 92 -12.98 12.58 1.88
CA LEU A 92 -12.26 12.74 3.16
C LEU A 92 -11.53 14.09 3.23
N SER A 93 -10.90 14.51 2.13
CA SER A 93 -10.20 15.79 2.05
C SER A 93 -11.16 16.97 2.20
N THR A 94 -12.32 16.92 1.54
CA THR A 94 -13.35 17.95 1.66
C THR A 94 -13.94 17.99 3.07
N ALA A 95 -14.33 16.84 3.65
CA ALA A 95 -14.86 16.77 5.01
C ALA A 95 -13.88 17.33 6.05
N HIS A 96 -12.58 17.04 5.89
CA HIS A 96 -11.56 17.62 6.76
C HIS A 96 -11.38 19.13 6.55
N ALA A 97 -11.39 19.61 5.31
CA ALA A 97 -11.21 21.02 4.97
C ALA A 97 -12.32 21.92 5.53
N VAL A 98 -13.56 21.45 5.58
CA VAL A 98 -14.70 22.17 6.16
C VAL A 98 -14.87 21.95 7.67
N GLY A 99 -13.99 21.14 8.29
CA GLY A 99 -14.05 20.84 9.72
C GLY A 99 -15.16 19.88 10.13
N ASP A 100 -15.85 19.21 9.19
CA ASP A 100 -16.93 18.27 9.49
C ASP A 100 -16.38 16.91 9.93
N ARG A 101 -16.06 16.82 11.22
CA ARG A 101 -15.57 15.61 11.87
C ARG A 101 -16.55 14.44 11.79
N ARG A 102 -17.87 14.71 11.81
CA ARG A 102 -18.90 13.66 11.79
C ARG A 102 -18.99 13.02 10.41
N ALA A 103 -18.98 13.83 9.34
CA ALA A 103 -18.93 13.34 7.97
C ALA A 103 -17.64 12.55 7.72
N PHE A 104 -16.49 13.07 8.16
CA PHE A 104 -15.20 12.37 8.02
C PHE A 104 -15.23 10.97 8.65
N LEU A 105 -15.68 10.88 9.91
CA LEU A 105 -15.77 9.60 10.63
C LEU A 105 -16.77 8.64 9.98
N ARG A 106 -17.92 9.14 9.51
CA ARG A 106 -18.93 8.31 8.85
C ARG A 106 -18.39 7.71 7.55
N LEU A 107 -17.73 8.53 6.72
CA LEU A 107 -17.10 8.08 5.48
C LEU A 107 -16.02 7.03 5.78
N LEU A 108 -15.17 7.29 6.78
CA LEU A 108 -14.09 6.39 7.17
C LEU A 108 -14.64 5.04 7.67
N TRP A 109 -15.57 5.04 8.62
CA TRP A 109 -16.12 3.81 9.20
C TRP A 109 -16.86 2.94 8.20
N THR A 110 -17.68 3.56 7.33
CA THR A 110 -18.45 2.84 6.32
C THR A 110 -17.51 2.14 5.32
N ASN A 111 -16.46 2.84 4.88
CA ASN A 111 -15.47 2.27 3.96
C ASN A 111 -14.58 1.24 4.67
N LEU A 112 -14.19 1.48 5.92
CA LEU A 112 -13.40 0.54 6.70
C LEU A 112 -14.13 -0.81 6.83
N ALA A 113 -15.40 -0.79 7.26
CA ALA A 113 -16.22 -2.00 7.37
C ALA A 113 -16.39 -2.71 6.02
N SER A 114 -16.66 -1.96 4.94
CA SER A 114 -16.82 -2.51 3.60
C SER A 114 -15.53 -3.17 3.11
N ILE A 115 -14.38 -2.50 3.24
CA ILE A 115 -13.08 -3.04 2.85
C ILE A 115 -12.79 -4.29 3.66
N THR A 116 -12.96 -4.27 4.99
CA THR A 116 -12.67 -5.43 5.85
C THR A 116 -13.49 -6.65 5.44
N ILE A 117 -14.80 -6.50 5.23
CA ILE A 117 -15.67 -7.63 4.86
C ILE A 117 -15.25 -8.20 3.50
N VAL A 118 -15.11 -7.36 2.47
CA VAL A 118 -14.80 -7.82 1.12
C VAL A 118 -13.39 -8.43 1.05
N THR A 119 -12.41 -7.83 1.73
CA THR A 119 -11.02 -8.34 1.74
C THR A 119 -10.87 -9.62 2.55
N LEU A 120 -11.67 -9.81 3.61
CA LEU A 120 -11.70 -11.06 4.34
C LEU A 120 -12.28 -12.20 3.48
N VAL A 121 -13.38 -11.95 2.76
CA VAL A 121 -13.94 -12.91 1.81
C VAL A 121 -12.93 -13.23 0.70
N ALA A 122 -12.25 -12.21 0.18
CA ALA A 122 -11.20 -12.41 -0.83
C ALA A 122 -10.01 -13.21 -0.29
N ALA A 123 -9.58 -12.96 0.95
CA ALA A 123 -8.51 -13.71 1.60
C ALA A 123 -8.89 -15.20 1.75
N VAL A 124 -10.11 -15.49 2.21
CA VAL A 124 -10.62 -16.87 2.28
C VAL A 124 -10.67 -17.48 0.88
N GLY A 125 -11.13 -16.74 -0.14
CA GLY A 125 -11.10 -17.17 -1.53
C GLY A 125 -9.69 -17.55 -1.99
N LEU A 126 -8.68 -16.71 -1.71
CA LEU A 126 -7.28 -17.00 -2.04
C LEU A 126 -6.77 -18.27 -1.34
N VAL A 127 -7.17 -18.54 -0.10
CA VAL A 127 -6.77 -19.77 0.60
C VAL A 127 -7.43 -21.00 -0.03
N VAL A 128 -8.72 -20.93 -0.38
CA VAL A 128 -9.48 -22.09 -0.88
C VAL A 128 -9.17 -22.41 -2.34
N VAL A 129 -9.10 -21.40 -3.20
CA VAL A 129 -8.94 -21.60 -4.66
C VAL A 129 -7.59 -21.11 -5.19
N GLY A 130 -6.72 -20.53 -4.37
CA GLY A 130 -5.46 -19.93 -4.81
C GLY A 130 -4.48 -20.94 -5.39
N GLU A 131 -4.30 -22.11 -4.76
CA GLU A 131 -3.43 -23.17 -5.31
C GLU A 131 -3.97 -23.67 -6.65
N LEU A 132 -5.29 -23.86 -6.77
CA LEU A 132 -5.91 -24.25 -8.04
C LEU A 132 -5.67 -23.19 -9.12
N ALA A 133 -5.82 -21.91 -8.79
CA ALA A 133 -5.54 -20.82 -9.72
C ALA A 133 -4.06 -20.81 -10.15
N ILE A 134 -3.13 -21.00 -9.21
CA ILE A 134 -1.69 -21.14 -9.51
C ILE A 134 -1.45 -22.33 -10.43
N ARG A 135 -2.02 -23.50 -10.14
CA ARG A 135 -1.88 -24.71 -10.95
C ARG A 135 -2.36 -24.49 -12.39
N VAL A 136 -3.50 -23.85 -12.57
CA VAL A 136 -4.09 -23.62 -13.90
C VAL A 136 -3.34 -22.53 -14.68
N LEU A 137 -2.87 -21.48 -14.01
CA LEU A 137 -2.26 -20.32 -14.67
C LEU A 137 -0.76 -20.45 -14.87
N LEU A 138 -0.07 -21.09 -13.93
CA LEU A 138 1.39 -21.20 -13.91
C LEU A 138 1.88 -22.63 -14.13
N GLY A 139 1.04 -23.65 -13.90
CA GLY A 139 1.44 -25.04 -14.00
C GLY A 139 1.77 -25.48 -15.43
N GLY A 140 2.79 -26.34 -15.54
CA GLY A 140 3.20 -26.98 -16.80
C GLY A 140 4.66 -26.67 -17.18
N GLY A 141 5.26 -27.60 -17.93
CA GLY A 141 6.64 -27.48 -18.40
C GLY A 141 7.64 -27.42 -17.25
N ALA A 142 8.15 -26.21 -16.97
CA ALA A 142 9.20 -25.94 -15.98
C ALA A 142 8.67 -25.58 -14.57
N PHE A 143 7.36 -25.45 -14.39
CA PHE A 143 6.73 -25.19 -13.10
C PHE A 143 5.99 -26.45 -12.66
N ASP A 144 6.62 -27.23 -11.79
CA ASP A 144 6.19 -28.57 -11.44
C ASP A 144 5.20 -28.59 -10.24
N ALA A 145 4.84 -29.78 -9.79
CA ALA A 145 3.90 -29.94 -8.69
C ALA A 145 4.45 -29.43 -7.34
N GLU A 146 5.77 -29.48 -7.13
CA GLU A 146 6.43 -29.00 -5.93
C GLU A 146 6.42 -27.47 -5.89
N ASP A 147 6.71 -26.82 -7.02
CA ASP A 147 6.61 -25.36 -7.18
C ASP A 147 5.19 -24.85 -6.94
N ILE A 148 4.19 -25.57 -7.45
CA ILE A 148 2.76 -25.25 -7.23
C ILE A 148 2.41 -25.35 -5.75
N ALA A 149 2.80 -26.42 -5.07
CA ALA A 149 2.51 -26.62 -3.65
C ALA A 149 3.21 -25.56 -2.78
N MET A 150 4.48 -25.28 -3.07
CA MET A 150 5.27 -24.25 -2.36
C MET A 150 4.65 -22.85 -2.55
N THR A 151 4.28 -22.50 -3.78
CA THR A 151 3.66 -21.20 -4.09
C THR A 151 2.25 -21.10 -3.49
N GLY A 152 1.47 -22.18 -3.53
CA GLY A 152 0.13 -22.26 -2.93
C GLY A 152 0.16 -22.06 -1.41
N ALA A 153 1.07 -22.74 -0.71
CA ALA A 153 1.26 -22.56 0.73
C ALA A 153 1.71 -21.13 1.07
N THR A 154 2.62 -20.58 0.27
CA THR A 154 3.10 -19.19 0.43
C THR A 154 1.96 -18.18 0.21
N LEU A 155 1.09 -18.41 -0.78
CA LEU A 155 -0.09 -17.59 -1.05
C LEU A 155 -1.10 -17.67 0.10
N ALA A 156 -1.36 -18.85 0.63
CA ALA A 156 -2.26 -19.02 1.76
C ALA A 156 -1.78 -18.22 2.99
N ALA A 157 -0.48 -18.22 3.26
CA ALA A 157 0.10 -17.38 4.31
C ALA A 157 -0.01 -15.88 4.00
N PHE A 158 0.23 -15.47 2.75
CA PHE A 158 0.07 -14.08 2.29
C PHE A 158 -1.39 -13.60 2.36
N ALA A 159 -2.37 -14.49 2.23
CA ALA A 159 -3.79 -14.13 2.33
C ALA A 159 -4.14 -13.47 3.67
N LEU A 160 -3.42 -13.82 4.76
CA LEU A 160 -3.59 -13.20 6.08
C LEU A 160 -3.27 -11.69 6.09
N SER A 161 -2.38 -11.22 5.21
CA SER A 161 -2.03 -9.80 5.15
C SER A 161 -3.05 -8.96 4.38
N VAL A 162 -3.91 -9.57 3.56
CA VAL A 162 -4.83 -8.88 2.62
C VAL A 162 -5.74 -7.86 3.32
N PRO A 163 -6.43 -8.19 4.43
CA PRO A 163 -7.29 -7.21 5.10
C PRO A 163 -6.48 -6.04 5.68
N PHE A 164 -5.35 -6.34 6.32
CA PHE A 164 -4.50 -5.32 6.94
C PHE A 164 -3.91 -4.37 5.91
N GLU A 165 -3.31 -4.89 4.85
CA GLU A 165 -2.72 -4.07 3.79
C GLU A 165 -3.78 -3.19 3.11
N SER A 166 -4.96 -3.74 2.83
CA SER A 166 -6.08 -3.00 2.23
C SER A 166 -6.57 -1.86 3.13
N ILE A 167 -6.73 -2.12 4.42
CA ILE A 167 -7.10 -1.09 5.40
C ILE A 167 -5.99 -0.03 5.50
N SER A 168 -4.72 -0.44 5.48
CA SER A 168 -3.58 0.47 5.57
C SER A 168 -3.58 1.52 4.45
N HIS A 169 -4.03 1.15 3.24
CA HIS A 169 -4.19 2.08 2.13
C HIS A 169 -5.28 3.13 2.41
N LEU A 170 -6.43 2.72 2.92
CA LEU A 170 -7.50 3.64 3.33
C LEU A 170 -7.03 4.61 4.42
N LEU A 171 -6.40 4.08 5.48
CA LEU A 171 -5.90 4.90 6.59
C LEU A 171 -4.80 5.87 6.14
N SER A 172 -3.92 5.42 5.24
CA SER A 172 -2.90 6.29 4.65
C SER A 172 -3.54 7.46 3.88
N ARG A 173 -4.58 7.21 3.09
CA ARG A 173 -5.34 8.27 2.39
C ARG A 173 -6.06 9.20 3.36
N ALA A 174 -6.60 8.67 4.46
CA ALA A 174 -7.21 9.47 5.51
C ALA A 174 -6.19 10.39 6.20
N ILE A 175 -4.98 9.90 6.51
CA ILE A 175 -3.89 10.73 7.05
C ILE A 175 -3.46 11.79 6.03
N TYR A 176 -3.32 11.44 4.76
CA TYR A 176 -3.02 12.42 3.71
C TYR A 176 -4.05 13.54 3.62
N ALA A 177 -5.34 13.22 3.79
CA ALA A 177 -6.41 14.23 3.83
C ALA A 177 -6.21 15.24 4.98
N THR A 178 -5.54 14.84 6.07
CA THR A 178 -5.20 15.72 7.22
C THR A 178 -3.90 16.53 7.08
N ARG A 179 -3.25 16.48 5.91
CA ARG A 179 -1.96 17.15 5.59
C ARG A 179 -0.76 16.74 6.45
N HIS A 180 -0.84 15.65 7.21
CA HIS A 180 0.28 15.13 8.03
C HIS A 180 1.00 13.95 7.37
N THR A 181 1.92 14.24 6.46
CA THR A 181 2.64 13.20 5.70
C THR A 181 3.68 12.44 6.54
N VAL A 182 4.21 13.07 7.60
CA VAL A 182 5.26 12.47 8.46
C VAL A 182 4.77 11.23 9.21
N LEU A 183 3.53 11.26 9.71
CA LEU A 183 2.94 10.13 10.44
C LEU A 183 2.84 8.88 9.55
N GLN A 184 2.50 9.08 8.28
CA GLN A 184 2.46 7.99 7.32
C GLN A 184 3.85 7.41 7.03
N VAL A 185 4.87 8.26 6.88
CA VAL A 185 6.26 7.82 6.70
C VAL A 185 6.68 6.94 7.88
N LEU A 186 6.49 7.43 9.10
CA LEU A 186 6.89 6.74 10.33
C LEU A 186 6.17 5.40 10.48
N ALA A 187 4.86 5.35 10.23
CA ALA A 187 4.11 4.10 10.29
C ALA A 187 4.56 3.10 9.22
N SER A 188 4.92 3.57 8.03
CA SER A 188 5.40 2.71 6.94
C SER A 188 6.80 2.15 7.23
N LEU A 189 7.71 2.97 7.76
CA LEU A 189 9.04 2.52 8.19
C LEU A 189 8.96 1.56 9.38
N ALA A 190 8.10 1.84 10.36
CA ALA A 190 7.87 0.94 11.48
C ALA A 190 7.29 -0.40 11.01
N GLY A 191 6.33 -0.38 10.07
CA GLY A 191 5.78 -1.59 9.46
C GLY A 191 6.82 -2.42 8.73
N LEU A 192 7.72 -1.78 7.98
CA LEU A 192 8.86 -2.46 7.33
C LEU A 192 9.83 -3.06 8.36
N GLY A 193 10.19 -2.31 9.39
CA GLY A 193 11.07 -2.79 10.46
C GLY A 193 10.47 -4.00 11.20
N ILE A 194 9.18 -3.96 11.51
CA ILE A 194 8.46 -5.07 12.13
C ILE A 194 8.35 -6.26 11.18
N THR A 195 8.09 -6.02 9.89
CA THR A 195 8.10 -7.08 8.86
C THR A 195 9.44 -7.78 8.84
N ALA A 196 10.54 -7.02 8.79
CA ALA A 196 11.89 -7.57 8.73
C ALA A 196 12.22 -8.35 10.00
N LEU A 197 11.95 -7.79 11.17
CA LEU A 197 12.17 -8.45 12.45
C LEU A 197 11.36 -9.76 12.55
N ALA A 198 10.05 -9.69 12.30
CA ALA A 198 9.18 -10.85 12.37
C ALA A 198 9.60 -11.95 11.40
N THR A 199 9.93 -11.58 10.16
CA THR A 199 10.44 -12.53 9.14
C THR A 199 11.70 -13.22 9.62
N LEU A 200 12.71 -12.47 10.08
CA LEU A 200 13.99 -13.03 10.54
C LEU A 200 13.82 -13.92 11.78
N THR A 201 12.89 -13.58 12.69
CA THR A 201 12.61 -14.41 13.87
C THR A 201 11.89 -15.71 13.53
N LEU A 202 11.02 -15.70 12.52
CA LEU A 202 10.23 -16.86 12.08
C LEU A 202 11.01 -17.77 11.12
N LEU A 203 12.06 -17.23 10.48
CA LEU A 203 12.84 -17.89 9.43
C LEU A 203 13.38 -19.27 9.85
N PRO A 204 13.97 -19.47 11.05
CA PRO A 204 14.55 -20.76 11.43
C PRO A 204 13.51 -21.88 11.60
N GLY A 205 12.26 -21.54 11.93
CA GLY A 205 11.21 -22.53 12.22
C GLY A 205 10.22 -22.78 11.08
N THR A 206 10.03 -21.80 10.19
CA THR A 206 8.95 -21.84 9.17
C THR A 206 9.44 -21.76 7.72
N GLY A 207 10.74 -21.54 7.50
CA GLY A 207 11.33 -21.46 6.17
C GLY A 207 10.70 -20.36 5.32
N ILE A 208 10.24 -20.70 4.11
CA ILE A 208 9.64 -19.75 3.15
C ILE A 208 8.40 -19.03 3.70
N LEU A 209 7.64 -19.67 4.59
CA LEU A 209 6.43 -19.08 5.18
C LEU A 209 6.74 -17.94 6.15
N ALA A 210 7.99 -17.79 6.60
CA ALA A 210 8.40 -16.68 7.46
C ALA A 210 8.17 -15.32 6.80
N ILE A 211 8.37 -15.23 5.47
CA ILE A 211 8.21 -13.99 4.69
C ILE A 211 6.75 -13.50 4.70
N PRO A 212 5.75 -14.28 4.24
CA PRO A 212 4.36 -13.84 4.25
C PRO A 212 3.81 -13.61 5.66
N LEU A 213 4.18 -14.44 6.63
CA LEU A 213 3.75 -14.27 8.02
C LEU A 213 4.34 -13.00 8.64
N GLY A 214 5.63 -12.76 8.44
CA GLY A 214 6.29 -11.54 8.88
C GLY A 214 5.66 -10.29 8.25
N PHE A 215 5.31 -10.37 6.96
CA PHE A 215 4.59 -9.30 6.28
C PHE A 215 3.20 -9.05 6.86
N ALA A 216 2.43 -10.10 7.16
CA ALA A 216 1.12 -9.95 7.80
C ALA A 216 1.23 -9.25 9.16
N ILE A 217 2.21 -9.62 9.98
CA ILE A 217 2.48 -8.98 11.28
C ILE A 217 2.87 -7.50 11.09
N GLY A 218 3.77 -7.21 10.16
CA GLY A 218 4.19 -5.84 9.87
C GLY A 218 3.06 -4.96 9.33
N GLN A 219 2.17 -5.51 8.50
CA GLN A 219 0.99 -4.80 8.00
C GLN A 219 -0.06 -4.57 9.08
N ALA A 220 -0.27 -5.54 9.98
CA ALA A 220 -1.13 -5.36 11.14
C ALA A 220 -0.61 -4.23 12.04
N ALA A 221 0.70 -4.21 12.31
CA ALA A 221 1.34 -3.14 13.09
C ALA A 221 1.24 -1.77 12.40
N LYS A 222 1.56 -1.67 11.10
CA LYS A 222 1.40 -0.44 10.31
C LYS A 222 -0.04 0.07 10.39
N THR A 223 -1.01 -0.82 10.21
CA THR A 223 -2.44 -0.49 10.27
C THR A 223 -2.85 0.04 11.64
N MET A 224 -2.39 -0.60 12.70
CA MET A 224 -2.65 -0.17 14.08
C MET A 224 -2.03 1.21 14.36
N LEU A 225 -0.78 1.44 13.96
CA LEU A 225 -0.10 2.73 14.10
C LEU A 225 -0.85 3.85 13.36
N LEU A 226 -1.26 3.61 12.11
CA LEU A 226 -2.03 4.57 11.32
C LEU A 226 -3.40 4.86 11.98
N GLY A 227 -4.08 3.82 12.48
CA GLY A 227 -5.37 3.95 13.16
C GLY A 227 -5.27 4.79 14.43
N LEU A 228 -4.27 4.53 15.27
CA LEU A 228 -4.00 5.30 16.49
C LEU A 228 -3.63 6.75 16.17
N ALA A 229 -2.73 6.96 15.20
CA ALA A 229 -2.32 8.30 14.76
C ALA A 229 -3.52 9.12 14.27
N LEU A 230 -4.40 8.51 13.47
CA LEU A 230 -5.62 9.15 12.99
C LEU A 230 -6.60 9.45 14.14
N ALA A 231 -6.78 8.52 15.08
CA ALA A 231 -7.66 8.71 16.24
C ALA A 231 -7.22 9.89 17.12
N VAL A 232 -5.91 10.00 17.41
CA VAL A 232 -5.34 11.14 18.15
C VAL A 232 -5.57 12.44 17.38
N ARG A 233 -5.37 12.43 16.05
CA ARG A 233 -5.55 13.63 15.24
C ARG A 233 -6.98 14.11 15.18
N LEU A 234 -7.94 13.20 15.04
CA LEU A 234 -9.36 13.53 15.01
C LEU A 234 -9.89 14.03 16.35
N ARG A 235 -9.19 13.80 17.48
CA ARG A 235 -9.53 14.44 18.77
C ARG A 235 -9.16 15.92 18.83
N THR A 236 -8.22 16.36 18.00
CA THR A 236 -7.78 17.78 17.94
C THR A 236 -8.67 18.68 17.08
N LEU A 237 -9.66 18.11 16.39
CA LEU A 237 -10.62 18.87 15.59
C LEU A 237 -11.82 19.29 16.45
N PRO A 238 -12.32 20.54 16.31
CA PRO A 238 -13.57 20.95 16.94
C PRO A 238 -14.74 20.04 16.49
N ARG A 239 -15.72 19.87 17.39
CA ARG A 239 -16.81 18.89 17.28
C ARG A 239 -17.84 19.21 16.20
#